data_AF-A0A2G8SUG4-F1
#
_entry.id   AF-A0A2G8SUG4-F1
#
_cell.length_a   1.000
_cell.length_b   1.000
_cell.length_c   1.000
_cell.angle_alpha   90.00
_cell.angle_beta   90.00
_cell.angle_gamma   90.00
#
_symmetry.space_group_name_H-M   'P 1'
#
loop_
_entity.id
_entity.type
_entity.pdbx_description
1 polymer ?
#
loop_
_entity_poly.entity_id
_entity_poly.type
_entity_poly.pdbx_seq_one_letter_code
_entity_poly.pdbx_strand_id
1 'polypeptide(L)'
;MPKGKKPPSVKEYLDDIDPSKITTGLWVPAKQWNRLHGDGKSGTGGTYHIETIHGSDGVYKAKVVGPGGAASVEVQWAAATNPPPDAAAVIAALKAKA
;
A
#
# COMPACT_ATOMS: atom_id res chain seq x y z
N MET A 1 -15.00 -10.07 -24.55
CA MET A 1 -14.49 -9.26 -23.43
C MET A 1 -15.61 -9.14 -22.41
N PRO A 2 -15.52 -9.70 -21.19
CA PRO A 2 -16.62 -9.53 -20.25
C PRO A 2 -16.72 -8.05 -19.86
N LYS A 3 -17.88 -7.47 -20.21
CA LYS A 3 -18.34 -6.14 -19.83
C LYS A 3 -18.65 -6.13 -18.32
N GLY A 4 -18.24 -5.08 -17.59
CA GLY A 4 -19.05 -4.58 -16.47
C GLY A 4 -18.62 -4.82 -15.02
N LYS A 5 -17.37 -5.20 -14.70
CA LYS A 5 -16.91 -5.04 -13.30
C LYS A 5 -16.44 -3.60 -13.08
N LYS A 6 -17.16 -2.84 -12.25
CA LYS A 6 -16.63 -1.61 -11.66
C LYS A 6 -15.24 -1.91 -11.07
N PRO A 7 -14.26 -1.01 -11.20
CA PRO A 7 -13.03 -1.17 -10.45
C PRO A 7 -13.38 -1.31 -8.97
N PRO A 8 -12.75 -2.23 -8.24
CA PRO A 8 -13.05 -2.42 -6.81
C PRO A 8 -12.83 -1.10 -6.07
N SER A 9 -13.56 -0.89 -4.98
CA SER A 9 -13.24 0.15 -4.02
C SER A 9 -11.86 -0.07 -3.40
N VAL A 10 -11.27 0.97 -2.82
CA VAL A 10 -9.99 0.86 -2.10
C VAL A 10 -10.08 -0.16 -0.97
N LYS A 11 -11.21 -0.18 -0.26
CA LYS A 11 -11.48 -1.16 0.79
C LYS A 11 -11.50 -2.59 0.27
N GLU A 12 -12.23 -2.87 -0.82
CA GLU A 12 -12.24 -4.20 -1.45
C GLU A 12 -10.87 -4.60 -2.02
N TYR A 13 -10.10 -3.63 -2.52
CA TYR A 13 -8.72 -3.87 -2.92
C TYR A 13 -7.89 -4.34 -1.73
N LEU A 14 -7.88 -3.56 -0.64
CA LEU A 14 -7.10 -3.86 0.57
C LEU A 14 -7.54 -5.15 1.26
N ASP A 15 -8.84 -5.40 1.37
CA ASP A 15 -9.40 -6.58 2.04
C ASP A 15 -8.92 -7.89 1.41
N ASP A 16 -8.68 -7.88 0.11
CA ASP A 16 -8.24 -9.04 -0.67
C ASP A 16 -6.73 -9.02 -0.95
N ILE A 17 -5.96 -8.17 -0.24
CA ILE A 17 -4.49 -8.31 -0.15
C ILE A 17 -4.15 -9.31 0.94
N ASP A 18 -3.33 -10.29 0.59
CA ASP A 18 -2.67 -11.20 1.53
C ASP A 18 -1.30 -10.63 1.92
N PRO A 19 -1.12 -10.11 3.16
CA PRO A 19 0.15 -9.55 3.60
C PRO A 19 1.32 -10.54 3.54
N SER A 20 1.05 -11.85 3.63
CA SER A 20 2.09 -12.88 3.59
C SER A 20 2.70 -13.06 2.20
N LYS A 21 2.03 -12.56 1.16
CA LYS A 21 2.50 -12.58 -0.24
C LYS A 21 3.36 -11.37 -0.59
N ILE A 22 3.39 -10.36 0.28
CA ILE A 22 4.25 -9.19 0.09
C ILE A 22 5.68 -9.60 0.37
N THR A 23 6.48 -9.65 -0.68
CA THR A 23 7.85 -10.16 -0.61
C THR A 23 8.89 -9.05 -0.59
N THR A 24 8.57 -7.87 -1.13
CA THR A 24 9.51 -6.74 -1.21
C THR A 24 8.79 -5.39 -1.21
N GLY A 25 9.55 -4.31 -0.98
CA GLY A 25 9.07 -2.94 -1.14
C GLY A 25 8.90 -2.14 0.15
N LEU A 26 9.23 -2.70 1.31
CA LEU A 26 9.16 -1.99 2.60
C LEU A 26 10.41 -1.13 2.82
N TRP A 27 10.19 0.17 3.04
CA TRP A 27 11.13 1.16 3.60
C TRP A 27 12.49 1.36 2.87
N VAL A 28 12.76 0.60 1.81
CA VAL A 28 14.02 0.58 1.07
C VAL A 28 13.76 0.67 -0.43
N PRO A 29 14.44 1.57 -1.18
CA PRO A 29 15.37 2.59 -0.68
C PRO A 29 14.64 3.66 0.15
N ALA A 30 15.27 4.09 1.25
CA ALA A 30 14.74 5.20 2.04
C ALA A 30 14.72 6.49 1.23
N LYS A 31 13.86 7.43 1.62
CA LYS A 31 13.65 8.75 0.99
C LYS A 31 13.09 8.69 -0.43
N GLN A 32 12.58 7.53 -0.86
CA GLN A 32 11.85 7.35 -2.11
C GLN A 32 10.58 6.55 -1.87
N TRP A 33 9.53 6.87 -2.61
CA TRP A 33 8.33 6.05 -2.63
C TRP A 33 8.64 4.76 -3.36
N ASN A 34 8.46 3.64 -2.68
CA ASN A 34 8.63 2.31 -3.25
C ASN A 34 7.30 1.57 -3.24
N ARG A 35 6.98 0.93 -4.35
CA ARG A 35 5.77 0.14 -4.49
C ARG A 35 5.94 -1.19 -3.76
N LEU A 36 4.97 -1.58 -2.94
CA LEU A 36 4.95 -2.94 -2.38
C LEU A 36 4.70 -3.93 -3.52
N HIS A 37 5.63 -4.88 -3.66
CA HIS A 37 5.53 -5.94 -4.65
C HIS A 37 5.00 -7.22 -3.98
N GLY A 38 4.15 -7.94 -4.69
CA GLY A 38 3.51 -9.14 -4.14
C GLY A 38 2.18 -8.85 -3.43
N ASP A 39 1.56 -7.69 -3.66
CA ASP A 39 0.15 -7.44 -3.32
C ASP A 39 -0.83 -8.38 -4.04
N GLY A 40 -0.32 -9.32 -4.85
CA GLY A 40 -1.04 -10.49 -5.40
C GLY A 40 -2.09 -10.15 -6.45
N LYS A 41 -2.22 -8.87 -6.80
CA LYS A 41 -3.43 -8.33 -7.42
C LYS A 41 -3.20 -7.83 -8.85
N SER A 42 -2.72 -8.71 -9.71
CA SER A 42 -2.89 -8.57 -11.18
C SER A 42 -4.37 -8.46 -11.59
N GLY A 43 -5.30 -8.90 -10.72
CA GLY A 43 -6.76 -8.84 -10.94
C GLY A 43 -7.38 -7.43 -10.93
N THR A 44 -6.69 -6.40 -10.42
CA THR A 44 -7.12 -5.01 -10.58
C THR A 44 -6.66 -4.40 -11.91
N GLY A 45 -5.90 -5.15 -12.73
CA GLY A 45 -5.26 -4.62 -13.93
C GLY A 45 -4.23 -3.51 -13.66
N GLY A 46 -3.72 -3.42 -12.43
CA GLY A 46 -2.83 -2.34 -12.01
C GLY A 46 -3.53 -1.04 -11.60
N THR A 47 -4.87 -1.07 -11.42
CA THR A 47 -5.68 0.10 -11.02
C THR A 47 -5.27 0.65 -9.65
N TYR A 48 -4.91 -0.22 -8.72
CA TYR A 48 -4.44 0.16 -7.39
C TYR A 48 -3.06 -0.42 -7.10
N HIS A 49 -2.30 0.30 -6.30
CA HIS A 49 -1.06 -0.19 -5.71
C HIS A 49 -0.76 0.52 -4.39
N ILE A 50 0.01 -0.14 -3.53
CA ILE A 50 0.49 0.46 -2.29
C ILE A 50 1.91 0.96 -2.52
N GLU A 51 2.20 2.16 -2.03
CA GLU A 51 3.55 2.70 -1.93
C GLU A 51 3.92 2.93 -0.46
N THR A 52 5.17 2.65 -0.09
CA THR A 52 5.74 3.03 1.21
C THR A 52 6.98 3.90 1.02
N ILE A 53 7.27 4.72 2.02
CA ILE A 53 8.48 5.53 2.10
C ILE A 53 8.95 5.61 3.54
N HIS A 54 10.26 5.50 3.74
CA HIS A 54 10.91 5.95 4.97
C HIS A 54 11.46 7.36 4.70
N GLY A 55 10.77 8.39 5.20
CA GLY A 55 11.08 9.79 4.92
C GLY A 55 12.43 10.24 5.46
N SER A 56 12.92 11.38 4.98
CA SER A 56 14.17 11.98 5.49
C SER A 56 14.05 12.50 6.94
N ASP A 57 12.83 12.71 7.40
CA ASP A 57 12.43 13.02 8.77
C ASP A 57 12.40 11.77 9.67
N GLY A 58 12.71 10.59 9.12
CA GLY A 58 12.63 9.29 9.79
C GLY A 58 11.23 8.72 9.86
N VAL A 59 10.20 9.46 9.40
CA VAL A 59 8.80 9.04 9.48
C VAL A 59 8.52 7.97 8.43
N TYR A 60 7.79 6.93 8.81
CA TYR A 60 7.32 5.91 7.89
C TYR A 60 5.96 6.32 7.35
N LYS A 61 5.77 6.29 6.03
CA LYS A 61 4.47 6.57 5.40
C LYS A 61 4.09 5.49 4.42
N ALA A 62 2.80 5.22 4.31
CA ALA A 62 2.26 4.32 3.31
C ALA A 62 0.97 4.90 2.73
N LYS A 63 0.75 4.69 1.44
CA LYS A 63 -0.46 5.15 0.77
C LYS A 63 -0.95 4.14 -0.26
N VAL A 64 -2.25 4.13 -0.51
CA VAL A 64 -2.85 3.47 -1.66
C VAL A 64 -2.97 4.48 -2.78
N VAL A 65 -2.38 4.19 -3.93
CA VAL A 65 -2.54 4.96 -5.16
C VAL A 65 -3.60 4.28 -6.01
N GLY A 66 -4.59 5.05 -6.46
CA GLY A 66 -5.71 4.57 -7.26
C GLY A 66 -5.66 4.99 -8.73
N PRO A 67 -6.76 4.77 -9.48
CA PRO A 67 -6.84 5.12 -10.88
C PRO A 67 -6.60 6.63 -11.07
N GLY A 68 -5.68 6.97 -11.97
CA GLY A 68 -5.27 8.36 -12.21
C GLY A 68 -4.10 8.85 -11.35
N GLY A 69 -3.51 7.99 -10.51
CA GLY A 69 -2.27 8.31 -9.77
C GLY A 69 -2.50 9.11 -8.48
N ALA A 70 -3.76 9.35 -8.09
CA ALA A 70 -4.08 10.02 -6.84
C ALA A 70 -3.98 9.06 -5.64
N ALA A 71 -3.42 9.56 -4.54
CA ALA A 71 -3.45 8.87 -3.26
C ALA A 71 -4.90 8.81 -2.77
N SER A 72 -5.44 7.60 -2.61
CA SER A 72 -6.80 7.39 -2.12
C SER A 72 -6.84 7.31 -0.60
N VAL A 73 -5.80 6.75 0.01
CA VAL A 73 -5.65 6.60 1.46
C VAL A 73 -4.18 6.74 1.82
N GLU A 74 -3.86 7.42 2.92
CA GLU A 74 -2.49 7.55 3.44
C GLU A 74 -2.47 7.34 4.96
N VAL A 75 -1.39 6.73 5.44
CA VAL A 75 -1.07 6.50 6.86
C VAL A 75 0.38 6.84 7.13
N GLN A 76 0.67 7.21 8.38
CA GLN A 76 2.01 7.55 8.83
C GLN A 76 2.29 6.98 10.23
N TRP A 77 3.56 6.66 10.49
CA TRP A 77 4.08 6.24 11.78
C TRP A 77 5.28 7.10 12.18
N ALA A 78 5.45 7.35 13.47
CA ALA A 78 6.49 8.23 14.00
C ALA A 78 7.91 7.71 13.70
N ALA A 79 8.88 8.61 13.67
CA ALA A 79 10.26 8.31 13.30
C ALA A 79 11.00 7.33 14.23
N ALA A 80 10.54 7.18 15.47
CA ALA A 80 11.09 6.26 16.46
C ALA A 80 10.41 4.86 16.45
N THR A 81 9.60 4.55 15.44
CA THR A 81 8.89 3.26 15.36
C THR A 81 9.89 2.12 15.16
N ASN A 82 10.13 1.35 16.22
CA ASN A 82 11.06 0.23 16.23
C ASN A 82 10.38 -1.01 16.88
N PRO A 83 10.23 -2.13 16.15
CA PRO A 83 10.62 -2.33 14.75
C PRO A 83 9.77 -1.49 13.79
N PRO A 84 10.27 -1.19 12.58
CA PRO A 84 9.46 -0.55 11.53
C PRO A 84 8.19 -1.38 11.26
N PRO A 85 7.07 -0.75 10.86
CA PRO A 85 5.84 -1.49 10.57
C PRO A 85 6.08 -2.51 9.45
N ASP A 86 5.63 -3.75 9.67
CA ASP A 86 5.68 -4.79 8.64
C ASP A 86 4.53 -4.62 7.62
N ALA A 87 4.51 -5.46 6.60
CA ALA A 87 3.49 -5.42 5.55
C ALA A 87 2.06 -5.60 6.12
N ALA A 88 1.90 -6.44 7.14
CA ALA A 88 0.60 -6.68 7.76
C ALA A 88 0.09 -5.44 8.52
N ALA A 89 0.96 -4.79 9.29
CA ALA A 89 0.66 -3.55 9.99
C ALA A 89 0.33 -2.41 9.02
N VAL A 90 1.08 -2.31 7.90
CA VAL A 90 0.80 -1.33 6.85
C VAL A 90 -0.58 -1.54 6.23
N ILE A 91 -0.90 -2.76 5.82
CA ILE A 91 -2.21 -3.08 5.21
C ILE A 91 -3.34 -2.85 6.22
N ALA A 92 -3.17 -3.28 7.47
CA ALA A 92 -4.17 -3.09 8.52
C ALA A 92 -4.45 -1.60 8.78
N ALA A 93 -3.41 -0.76 8.82
CA ALA A 93 -3.56 0.68 9.00
C ALA A 93 -4.27 1.34 7.80
N LEU A 94 -3.92 0.94 6.58
CA LEU A 94 -4.58 1.41 5.37
C LEU A 94 -6.07 0.99 5.34
N LYS A 95 -6.37 -0.25 5.73
CA LYS A 95 -7.75 -0.76 5.85
C LYS A 95 -8.58 0.06 6.83
N ALA A 96 -7.99 0.47 7.96
CA ALA A 96 -8.67 1.27 8.97
C ALA A 96 -8.99 2.71 8.50
N LYS A 97 -8.39 3.17 7.40
CA LYS A 97 -8.60 4.50 6.81
C LYS A 97 -9.40 4.48 5.50
N ALA A 98 -9.69 3.30 4.95
CA ALA A 98 -10.34 3.10 3.65
C ALA A 98 -11.87 2.97 3.72
#